data_AF-A0A1F3XCQ4-F1
#
_entry.id   AF-A0A1F3XCQ4-F1
#
_cell.length_a   1.000
_cell.length_b   1.000
_cell.length_c   1.000
_cell.angle_alpha   90.00
_cell.angle_beta   90.00
_cell.angle_gamma   90.00
#
_symmetry.space_group_name_H-M   'P 1'
#
loop_
_entity.id
_entity.type
_entity.pdbx_description
1 polymer ?
#
loop_
_entity_poly.entity_id
_entity_poly.type
_entity_poly.pdbx_seq_one_letter_code
_entity_poly.pdbx_strand_id
1 'polypeptide(L)'
;MRLERAVNAGPARFMHQQLVAVRPADARSFMLAAVRSLSVTESEVLQLGTRLLPGVPQGVAVRPTGVNVSSEKFIPALALPAVPALQTPATLLLPMGWYRPKRVIEVHTDRMEKLLLSGVVERGNDYERCTFEPA
;
A
#
# COMPACT_ATOMS: atom_id res chain seq x y z
N MET A 1 -7.97 13.16 5.00
CA MET A 1 -7.23 14.29 4.40
C MET A 1 -7.88 14.67 3.09
N ARG A 2 -7.83 15.94 2.68
CA ARG A 2 -8.32 16.41 1.38
C ARG A 2 -7.13 16.75 0.49
N LEU A 3 -7.13 16.27 -0.75
CA LEU A 3 -6.16 16.65 -1.78
C LEU A 3 -6.90 17.37 -2.90
N GLU A 4 -6.25 18.36 -3.50
CA GLU A 4 -6.83 19.14 -4.60
C GLU A 4 -5.89 19.16 -5.80
N ARG A 5 -6.47 19.10 -6.99
CA ARG A 5 -5.74 19.25 -8.24
C ARG A 5 -6.64 19.93 -9.28
N ALA A 6 -6.14 20.97 -9.94
CA ALA A 6 -6.85 21.56 -11.07
C ALA A 6 -7.04 20.52 -12.20
N VAL A 7 -8.18 20.54 -12.90
CA VAL A 7 -8.52 19.55 -13.94
C VAL A 7 -7.47 19.48 -15.06
N ASN A 8 -6.77 20.58 -15.37
CA ASN A 8 -5.75 20.64 -16.41
C ASN A 8 -4.30 20.47 -15.93
N ALA A 9 -4.08 20.16 -14.64
CA ALA A 9 -2.73 20.06 -14.07
C ALA A 9 -2.01 18.74 -14.36
N GLY A 10 -2.61 17.83 -15.15
CA GLY A 10 -1.92 16.63 -15.64
C GLY A 10 -2.87 15.47 -16.02
N PRO A 11 -2.36 14.47 -16.76
CA PRO A 11 -3.18 13.40 -17.35
C PRO A 11 -3.58 12.29 -16.37
N ALA A 12 -3.03 12.27 -15.15
CA ALA A 12 -3.23 11.16 -14.21
C ALA A 12 -4.70 11.07 -13.77
N ARG A 13 -5.31 9.88 -13.92
CA ARG A 13 -6.66 9.60 -13.42
C ARG A 13 -6.58 8.94 -12.06
N PHE A 14 -7.46 9.35 -11.15
CA PHE A 14 -7.60 8.73 -9.84
C PHE A 14 -8.82 7.82 -9.81
N MET A 15 -8.70 6.70 -9.10
CA MET A 15 -9.78 5.74 -8.89
C MET A 15 -10.19 5.69 -7.43
N HIS A 16 -11.44 5.29 -7.17
CA HIS A 16 -11.88 4.99 -5.81
C HIS A 16 -11.05 3.84 -5.25
N GLN A 17 -10.67 3.89 -3.96
CA GLN A 17 -9.79 2.93 -3.29
C GLN A 17 -8.38 2.77 -3.90
N GLN A 18 -7.93 3.70 -4.74
CA GLN A 18 -6.55 3.71 -5.22
C GLN A 18 -5.57 4.03 -4.10
N LEU A 19 -4.42 3.35 -4.08
CA LEU A 19 -3.30 3.71 -3.22
C LEU A 19 -2.61 4.98 -3.74
N VAL A 20 -2.39 5.95 -2.87
CA VAL A 20 -1.66 7.17 -3.20
C VAL A 20 -0.63 7.47 -2.12
N ALA A 21 0.52 8.01 -2.54
CA ALA A 21 1.46 8.63 -1.64
C ALA A 21 1.02 10.08 -1.38
N VAL A 22 0.99 10.48 -0.11
CA VAL A 22 0.66 11.84 0.31
C VAL A 22 1.78 12.40 1.17
N ARG A 23 2.09 13.68 0.96
CA ARG A 23 3.06 14.40 1.78
C ARG A 23 2.43 15.72 2.20
N PRO A 24 1.96 15.85 3.46
CA PRO A 24 1.60 17.14 4.04
C PRO A 24 2.76 18.14 3.92
N ALA A 25 2.44 19.43 3.91
CA ALA A 25 3.42 20.49 3.69
C ALA A 25 4.57 20.48 4.72
N ASP A 26 4.26 20.11 5.96
CA ASP A 26 5.16 20.01 7.11
C ASP A 26 5.78 18.60 7.30
N ALA A 27 5.35 17.61 6.52
CA ALA A 27 5.84 16.25 6.66
C ALA A 27 7.20 16.05 5.99
N ARG A 28 8.13 15.43 6.72
CA ARG A 28 9.47 15.06 6.23
C ARG A 28 9.48 13.81 5.35
N SER A 29 8.45 12.99 5.44
CA SER A 29 8.33 11.74 4.68
C SER A 29 6.96 11.62 4.04
N PHE A 30 6.87 10.83 2.97
CA PHE A 30 5.60 10.41 2.41
C PHE A 30 4.88 9.47 3.38
N MET A 31 3.56 9.56 3.37
CA MET A 31 2.65 8.61 3.97
C MET A 31 1.83 7.96 2.86
N LEU A 32 1.19 6.83 3.15
CA LEU A 32 0.27 6.20 2.22
C LEU A 32 -1.17 6.51 2.60
N ALA A 33 -2.03 6.61 1.59
CA ALA A 33 -3.45 6.81 1.79
C ALA A 33 -4.25 6.03 0.73
N ALA A 34 -5.47 5.67 1.08
CA ALA A 34 -6.45 5.16 0.14
C ALA A 34 -7.43 6.27 -0.24
N VAL A 35 -7.73 6.41 -1.53
CA VAL A 35 -8.79 7.30 -2.01
C VAL A 35 -10.16 6.77 -1.54
N ARG A 36 -10.98 7.65 -0.97
CA ARG A 36 -12.32 7.35 -0.42
C ARG A 36 -13.43 8.12 -1.11
N SER A 37 -13.14 9.29 -1.66
CA SER A 37 -14.08 10.03 -2.49
C SER A 37 -13.34 10.77 -3.58
N LEU A 38 -14.03 10.98 -4.69
CA LEU A 38 -13.60 11.84 -5.78
C LEU A 38 -14.78 12.73 -6.14
N SER A 39 -14.55 14.03 -6.19
CA SER A 39 -15.54 15.01 -6.64
C SER A 39 -14.84 16.11 -7.43
N VAL A 40 -15.49 16.62 -8.46
CA VAL A 40 -15.05 17.83 -9.16
C VAL A 40 -15.94 18.96 -8.66
N THR A 41 -15.33 20.03 -8.17
CA THR A 41 -16.06 21.23 -7.72
C THR A 41 -16.59 22.00 -8.92
N GLU A 42 -17.50 22.94 -8.69
CA GLU A 42 -17.96 23.89 -9.71
C GLU A 42 -16.81 24.67 -10.37
N SER A 43 -15.75 24.98 -9.61
CA SER A 43 -14.53 25.63 -10.13
C SER A 43 -13.56 24.70 -10.86
N GLU A 44 -14.01 23.55 -11.35
CA GLU A 44 -13.18 22.56 -12.08
C GLU A 44 -11.92 22.11 -11.31
N VAL A 45 -12.04 21.95 -10.00
CA VAL A 45 -10.99 21.39 -9.14
C VAL A 45 -11.37 19.97 -8.74
N LEU A 46 -10.49 19.02 -9.01
CA LEU A 46 -10.62 17.66 -8.49
C LEU A 46 -10.28 17.66 -7.00
N GLN A 47 -11.24 17.29 -6.18
CA GLN A 47 -11.09 17.03 -4.75
C GLN A 47 -11.08 15.52 -4.49
N LEU A 48 -10.08 15.08 -3.73
CA LEU A 48 -9.96 13.70 -3.27
C LEU A 48 -10.07 13.66 -1.75
N GLY A 49 -11.03 12.91 -1.23
CA GLY A 49 -11.03 12.50 0.17
C GLY A 49 -10.15 11.26 0.32
N THR A 50 -9.14 11.30 1.18
CA THR A 50 -8.23 10.18 1.42
C THR A 50 -8.21 9.76 2.90
N ARG A 51 -8.05 8.45 3.14
CA ARG A 51 -7.80 7.85 4.45
C ARG A 51 -6.34 7.45 4.55
N LEU A 52 -5.61 8.03 5.49
CA LEU A 52 -4.22 7.67 5.76
C LEU A 52 -4.13 6.21 6.22
N LEU A 53 -3.11 5.51 5.75
CA LEU A 53 -2.71 4.21 6.27
C LEU A 53 -1.65 4.47 7.36
N PRO A 54 -1.86 3.99 8.61
CA PRO A 54 -0.91 4.23 9.68
C PRO A 54 0.46 3.62 9.39
N GLY A 55 1.52 4.38 9.74
CA GLY A 55 2.91 3.96 9.62
C GLY A 55 3.67 4.72 8.52
N VAL A 56 5.00 4.81 8.70
CA VAL A 56 5.90 5.32 7.65
C VAL A 56 6.19 4.16 6.69
N PRO A 57 5.91 4.30 5.38
CA PRO A 57 6.13 3.22 4.43
C PRO A 57 7.63 2.96 4.20
N GLN A 58 8.00 1.68 4.22
CA GLN A 58 9.31 1.19 3.81
C GLN A 58 9.18 0.46 2.48
N GLY A 59 10.05 0.78 1.51
CA GLY A 59 10.16 0.01 0.27
C GLY A 59 10.76 -1.36 0.54
N VAL A 60 10.12 -2.41 0.05
CA VAL A 60 10.58 -3.80 0.23
C VAL A 60 10.50 -4.53 -1.11
N ALA A 61 11.32 -5.57 -1.27
CA ALA A 61 11.23 -6.46 -2.42
C ALA A 61 10.61 -7.79 -1.99
N VAL A 62 9.64 -8.31 -2.74
CA VAL A 62 8.95 -9.57 -2.40
C VAL A 62 8.98 -10.56 -3.56
N ARG A 63 8.99 -11.85 -3.25
CA ARG A 63 8.77 -12.94 -4.21
C ARG A 63 8.04 -14.11 -3.54
N PRO A 64 7.22 -14.89 -4.27
CA PRO A 64 6.63 -16.08 -3.71
C PRO A 64 7.68 -17.19 -3.52
N THR A 65 7.40 -18.10 -2.59
CA THR A 65 8.19 -19.31 -2.37
C THR A 65 7.43 -20.55 -2.85
N GLY A 66 8.13 -21.59 -3.32
CA GLY A 66 7.52 -22.87 -3.70
C GLY A 66 8.41 -23.75 -4.57
N VAL A 67 8.15 -25.07 -4.55
CA VAL A 67 8.93 -26.11 -5.24
C VAL A 67 8.86 -26.00 -6.78
N ASN A 68 7.80 -25.38 -7.31
CA ASN A 68 7.60 -25.15 -8.74
C ASN A 68 7.75 -23.67 -9.15
N VAL A 69 8.22 -22.81 -8.24
CA VAL A 69 8.44 -21.39 -8.54
C VAL A 69 9.84 -21.26 -9.14
N SER A 70 9.94 -21.39 -10.46
CA SER A 70 11.13 -21.03 -11.23
C SER A 70 11.49 -19.58 -10.87
N SER A 71 12.55 -19.41 -10.06
CA SER A 71 13.06 -18.14 -9.50
C SER A 71 12.25 -16.90 -9.90
N GLU A 72 11.10 -16.67 -9.27
CA GLU A 72 10.34 -15.47 -9.55
C GLU A 72 11.21 -14.26 -9.17
N LYS A 73 11.27 -13.27 -10.08
CA LYS A 73 11.99 -12.04 -9.84
C LYS A 73 11.33 -11.33 -8.66
N PHE A 74 12.17 -10.80 -7.77
CA PHE A 74 11.68 -9.87 -6.75
C PHE A 74 10.91 -8.73 -7.43
N ILE A 75 9.76 -8.40 -6.86
CA ILE A 75 8.97 -7.24 -7.24
C ILE A 75 8.94 -6.21 -6.11
N PRO A 76 8.74 -4.92 -6.41
CA PRO A 76 8.57 -3.92 -5.38
C PRO A 76 7.23 -4.09 -4.64
N ALA A 77 7.25 -3.85 -3.35
CA ALA A 77 6.09 -3.75 -2.46
C ALA A 77 6.39 -2.70 -1.37
N LEU A 78 5.41 -2.45 -0.49
CA LEU A 78 5.57 -1.52 0.63
C LEU A 78 5.23 -2.22 1.95
N ALA A 79 6.07 -2.04 2.96
CA ALA A 79 5.78 -2.45 4.32
C ALA A 79 5.34 -1.23 5.15
N LEU A 80 4.31 -1.41 5.96
CA LEU A 80 3.90 -0.47 6.99
C LEU A 80 4.18 -1.10 8.36
N PRO A 81 4.94 -0.42 9.24
CA PRO A 81 5.24 -0.92 10.56
C PRO A 81 3.98 -0.98 11.43
N ALA A 82 4.04 -1.73 12.52
CA ALA A 82 3.03 -1.66 13.54
C ALA A 82 2.99 -0.26 14.16
N VAL A 83 1.79 0.24 14.45
CA VAL A 83 1.57 1.50 15.17
C VAL A 83 0.76 1.19 16.43
N PRO A 84 1.42 0.86 17.57
CA PRO A 84 0.74 0.41 18.77
C PRO A 84 -0.29 1.41 19.32
N ALA A 85 0.01 2.70 19.25
CA ALA A 85 -0.90 3.76 19.67
C ALA A 85 -2.24 3.78 18.91
N LEU A 86 -2.27 3.19 17.70
CA LEU A 86 -3.45 3.06 16.85
C LEU A 86 -3.94 1.61 16.73
N GLN A 87 -3.44 0.71 17.58
CA GLN A 87 -3.75 -0.74 17.55
C GLN A 87 -3.64 -1.36 16.15
N THR A 88 -2.69 -0.85 15.35
CA THR A 88 -2.51 -1.28 13.96
C THR A 88 -1.30 -2.21 13.89
N PRO A 89 -1.45 -3.47 13.45
CA PRO A 89 -0.34 -4.38 13.28
C PRO A 89 0.54 -3.99 12.08
N ALA A 90 1.72 -4.60 11.98
CA ALA A 90 2.54 -4.50 10.78
C ALA A 90 1.80 -5.13 9.58
N THR A 91 1.92 -4.51 8.41
CA THR A 91 1.22 -4.95 7.20
C THR A 91 2.07 -4.77 5.95
N LEU A 92 1.85 -5.62 4.95
CA LEU A 92 2.42 -5.47 3.61
C LEU A 92 1.36 -4.99 2.63
N LEU A 93 1.76 -4.11 1.72
CA LEU A 93 0.98 -3.68 0.57
C LEU A 93 1.56 -4.38 -0.66
N LEU A 94 0.78 -5.30 -1.21
CA LEU A 94 1.15 -6.16 -2.33
C LEU A 94 0.31 -5.80 -3.56
N PRO A 95 0.76 -6.09 -4.78
CA PRO A 95 -0.10 -5.99 -5.95
C PRO A 95 -1.31 -6.91 -5.83
N MET A 96 -2.39 -6.60 -6.54
CA MET A 96 -3.59 -7.43 -6.49
C MET A 96 -3.33 -8.88 -6.92
N GLY A 97 -3.98 -9.84 -6.24
CA GLY A 97 -3.85 -11.27 -6.53
C GLY A 97 -2.65 -11.95 -5.87
N TRP A 98 -1.84 -11.22 -5.10
CA TRP A 98 -0.70 -11.76 -4.37
C TRP A 98 -1.10 -12.50 -3.10
N TYR A 99 -2.15 -12.04 -2.41
CA TYR A 99 -2.62 -12.72 -1.21
C TYR A 99 -3.25 -14.07 -1.55
N ARG A 100 -2.73 -15.12 -0.92
CA ARG A 100 -3.42 -16.40 -0.73
C ARG A 100 -3.24 -16.82 0.73
N PRO A 101 -4.26 -17.39 1.37
CA PRO A 101 -4.12 -17.89 2.74
C PRO A 101 -2.94 -18.85 2.87
N LYS A 102 -2.13 -18.67 3.91
CA LYS A 102 -0.95 -19.50 4.21
C LYS A 102 0.13 -19.50 3.12
N ARG A 103 0.13 -18.52 2.22
CA ARG A 103 1.22 -18.35 1.26
C ARG A 103 2.44 -17.82 1.98
N VAL A 104 3.57 -18.52 1.82
CA VAL A 104 4.88 -18.04 2.25
C VAL A 104 5.52 -17.23 1.12
N ILE A 105 5.97 -16.03 1.45
CA ILE A 105 6.74 -15.15 0.57
C ILE A 105 8.11 -14.89 1.19
N GLU A 106 9.10 -14.62 0.35
CA GLU A 106 10.34 -14.02 0.80
C GLU A 106 10.25 -12.51 0.65
N VAL A 107 10.66 -11.82 1.71
CA VAL A 107 10.72 -10.36 1.78
C VAL A 107 12.17 -9.96 2.00
N HIS A 108 12.63 -9.02 1.20
CA HIS A 108 13.95 -8.44 1.28
C HIS A 108 13.82 -6.97 1.65
N THR A 109 14.36 -6.63 2.83
CA THR A 109 14.57 -5.27 3.30
C THR A 109 16.08 -5.05 3.43
N ASP A 110 16.60 -4.91 4.65
CA ASP A 110 18.03 -4.98 4.95
C ASP A 110 18.52 -6.43 5.07
N ARG A 111 17.57 -7.35 5.30
CA ARG A 111 17.80 -8.80 5.36
C ARG A 111 16.71 -9.53 4.58
N MET A 112 17.00 -10.77 4.19
CA MET A 112 16.00 -11.65 3.58
C MET A 112 15.33 -12.49 4.67
N GLU A 113 14.00 -12.47 4.72
CA GLU A 113 13.20 -13.26 5.64
C GLU A 113 11.98 -13.88 4.95
N LYS A 114 11.50 -15.01 5.48
CA LYS A 114 10.29 -15.67 5.00
C LYS A 114 9.11 -15.29 5.88
N LEU A 115 8.02 -14.84 5.27
CA LEU A 115 6.81 -14.42 5.94
C LEU A 115 5.61 -15.20 5.42
N LEU A 116 4.75 -15.64 6.33
CA LEU A 116 3.48 -16.28 6.07
C LEU A 116 2.38 -15.21 6.00
N LEU A 117 1.69 -15.09 4.87
CA LEU A 117 0.54 -14.20 4.75
C LEU A 117 -0.65 -14.76 5.54
N SER A 118 -1.10 -14.01 6.56
CA SER A 118 -2.08 -14.49 7.55
C SER A 118 -3.50 -13.93 7.34
N GLY A 119 -3.63 -12.74 6.76
CA GLY A 119 -4.93 -12.09 6.57
C GLY A 119 -4.90 -10.93 5.58
N VAL A 120 -6.08 -10.56 5.08
CA VAL A 120 -6.28 -9.32 4.29
C VAL A 120 -6.96 -8.29 5.18
N VAL A 121 -6.28 -7.17 5.39
CA VAL A 121 -6.82 -6.01 6.10
C VAL A 121 -7.76 -5.22 5.19
N GLU A 122 -7.34 -4.97 3.95
CA GLU A 122 -8.17 -4.35 2.94
C GLU A 122 -7.70 -4.64 1.51
N ARG A 123 -8.62 -4.49 0.56
CA ARG A 123 -8.34 -4.53 -0.87
C ARG A 123 -8.65 -3.16 -1.46
N GLY A 124 -7.65 -2.56 -2.07
CA GLY A 124 -7.79 -1.35 -2.86
C GLY A 124 -8.04 -1.65 -4.33
N ASN A 125 -8.03 -0.60 -5.15
CA ASN A 125 -8.14 -0.71 -6.59
C ASN A 125 -6.89 -1.30 -7.25
N ASP A 126 -5.73 -1.07 -6.65
CA ASP A 126 -4.41 -1.43 -7.20
C ASP A 126 -3.50 -2.14 -6.18
N TYR A 127 -4.01 -2.47 -4.99
CA TYR A 127 -3.24 -3.11 -3.93
C TYR A 127 -4.07 -4.03 -3.03
N GLU A 128 -3.39 -4.93 -2.34
CA GLU A 128 -3.89 -5.70 -1.21
C GLU A 128 -3.05 -5.37 0.02
N ARG A 129 -3.69 -5.00 1.13
CA ARG A 129 -3.02 -4.81 2.42
C ARG A 129 -3.19 -6.07 3.26
N CYS A 130 -2.09 -6.71 3.64
CA CYS A 130 -2.10 -8.00 4.30
C CYS A 130 -1.34 -7.97 5.62
N THR A 131 -1.84 -8.72 6.61
CA THR A 131 -1.05 -9.11 7.79
C THR A 131 -0.20 -10.32 7.47
N PHE A 132 0.86 -10.50 8.25
CA PHE A 132 1.79 -11.60 8.10
C PHE A 132 2.36 -12.03 9.45
N GLU A 133 2.93 -13.23 9.46
CA GLU A 133 3.61 -13.84 10.61
C GLU A 133 4.95 -14.43 10.14
N PRO A 134 5.93 -14.66 11.02
CA PRO A 134 7.11 -15.44 10.68
C PRO A 134 6.71 -16.83 10.13
N ALA A 135 7.34 -17.24 9.02
CA ALA A 135 7.03 -18.51 8.35
C ALA A 135 7.67 -19.73 9.03
#